data_AF-A0AAV1KX97-F1
#
_entry.id   AF-A0AAV1KX97-F1
#
_cell.length_a   1.000
_cell.length_b   1.000
_cell.length_c   1.000
_cell.angle_alpha   90.00
_cell.angle_beta   90.00
_cell.angle_gamma   90.00
#
_symmetry.space_group_name_H-M   'P 1'
#
loop_
_entity.id
_entity.type
_entity.pdbx_description
1 polymer ?
#
loop_
_entity_poly.entity_id
_entity_poly.type
_entity_poly.pdbx_seq_one_letter_code
_entity_poly.pdbx_strand_id
1 'polypeptide(L)'
;MPCPRGDASNFYYVSKLNTYNFTICDIKSKDTACYVWHEGEAKRGAIEIGSCLLKYIQNLKLKAEELDSKLDIVFYSDNCCGQQKNQYIIALYVYAVYHLDFINSITHKYLIKGHTQNEGDNVHSLIERGVGKALKSGPIYTPDQYVHIIRNAKKSGKAYQVNELVHEDFFDIKALASSIGKNFSKNMDKETLKLGDVKILKVESNDSSYCFSYKTSYEDTEFKTVMIDKIGKTRNTANNITVKKAYREKIPICEKKKKEPPSRLTITRIRDKFEVHGTVCDVHKGHSGRPRTATSDESSTAVLELFQRSPNKSSRQGARESDVSASSVLRILKRGKYRVYIPKLVQQLNDDDPDRRLQFCEWIQEMVIREPGFMGSIIWSDEAQFKLNGTVNRHNCVYWGEENPHITIEKAINLPGINVWCGLSSRGLIGPFRFEGTVTGINYLTMLADSIFPAIRALYGNDDFYFQQDGAPPHYHRDVRAYLDQNLSGQWIGRRGPIEFPARSPDLTPLDFFLWGTVKDEVYKRKPRNLDILWNEIQAVCREISLDVLIRCTESVVTRTQNCIDAAGHQFEQY
;
A
#
# COMPACT_ATOMS: atom_id res chain seq x y z
N MET A 1 -22.00 -9.15 9.82
CA MET A 1 -22.73 -10.45 9.90
C MET A 1 -22.93 -10.98 8.48
N PRO A 2 -22.27 -12.07 8.08
CA PRO A 2 -22.38 -12.61 6.72
C PRO A 2 -23.72 -13.35 6.53
N CYS A 3 -24.30 -13.28 5.33
CA CYS A 3 -25.56 -13.92 4.98
C CYS A 3 -25.46 -14.58 3.59
N PRO A 4 -25.83 -15.86 3.38
CA PRO A 4 -26.35 -16.79 4.37
C PRO A 4 -25.28 -17.29 5.37
N ARG A 5 -25.71 -17.74 6.55
CA ARG A 5 -24.87 -18.30 7.61
C ARG A 5 -25.49 -19.59 8.14
N GLY A 6 -24.71 -20.65 8.22
CA GLY A 6 -25.13 -21.97 8.69
C GLY A 6 -23.93 -22.88 8.82
N ASP A 7 -24.11 -24.00 9.52
CA ASP A 7 -23.10 -25.07 9.64
C ASP A 7 -23.07 -25.98 8.39
N ALA A 8 -24.00 -25.78 7.45
CA ALA A 8 -24.07 -26.54 6.21
C ALA A 8 -22.89 -26.20 5.29
N SER A 9 -22.19 -27.25 4.82
CA SER A 9 -21.07 -27.17 3.86
C SER A 9 -21.41 -26.37 2.59
N ASN A 10 -22.67 -26.34 2.18
CA ASN A 10 -23.13 -25.61 1.00
C ASN A 10 -22.85 -24.09 1.08
N PHE A 11 -22.88 -23.48 2.26
CA PHE A 11 -22.59 -22.03 2.40
C PHE A 11 -21.11 -21.69 2.34
N TYR A 12 -20.22 -22.68 2.42
CA TYR A 12 -18.78 -22.46 2.24
C TYR A 12 -18.47 -22.02 0.80
N TYR A 13 -19.28 -22.48 -0.16
CA TYR A 13 -19.06 -22.24 -1.59
C TYR A 13 -19.86 -21.07 -2.17
N VAL A 14 -20.65 -20.37 -1.35
CA VAL A 14 -21.42 -19.19 -1.77
C VAL A 14 -20.74 -17.92 -1.27
N SER A 15 -20.60 -16.92 -2.14
CA SER A 15 -20.12 -15.60 -1.73
C SER A 15 -21.20 -14.89 -0.91
N LYS A 16 -20.90 -14.59 0.36
CA LYS A 16 -21.90 -14.11 1.33
C LYS A 16 -22.13 -12.59 1.22
N LEU A 17 -23.39 -12.17 1.35
CA LEU A 17 -23.82 -10.79 1.53
C LEU A 17 -23.38 -10.29 2.91
N ASN A 18 -22.84 -9.07 2.98
CA ASN A 18 -22.52 -8.45 4.26
C ASN A 18 -23.73 -7.71 4.82
N THR A 19 -24.18 -8.11 6.02
CA THR A 19 -25.15 -7.38 6.83
C THR A 19 -24.43 -6.68 7.98
N TYR A 20 -24.63 -5.38 8.12
CA TYR A 20 -24.02 -4.51 9.12
C TYR A 20 -25.01 -4.22 10.24
N ASN A 21 -24.49 -3.98 11.45
CA ASN A 21 -25.26 -3.55 12.60
C ASN A 21 -24.44 -2.50 13.37
N PHE A 22 -25.02 -1.32 13.59
CA PHE A 22 -24.47 -0.28 14.44
C PHE A 22 -25.34 -0.12 15.68
N THR A 23 -24.73 -0.09 16.87
CA THR A 23 -25.46 -0.13 18.14
C THR A 23 -25.19 1.13 18.94
N ILE A 24 -26.25 1.75 19.47
CA ILE A 24 -26.16 2.82 20.47
C ILE A 24 -26.93 2.37 21.71
N CYS A 25 -26.28 2.46 22.87
CA CYS A 25 -26.88 2.10 24.16
C CYS A 25 -26.97 3.35 25.04
N ASP A 26 -28.16 3.62 25.57
CA ASP A 26 -28.36 4.59 26.63
C ASP A 26 -28.04 3.91 27.97
N ILE A 27 -26.94 4.32 28.59
CA ILE A 27 -26.41 3.70 29.82
C ILE A 27 -27.41 3.84 30.98
N LYS A 28 -28.17 4.94 31.04
CA LYS A 28 -29.07 5.24 32.16
C LYS A 28 -30.36 4.42 32.05
N SER A 29 -31.01 4.45 30.89
CA SER A 29 -32.26 3.71 30.67
C SER A 29 -32.06 2.24 30.32
N LYS A 30 -30.84 1.86 29.89
CA LYS A 30 -30.51 0.54 29.32
C LYS A 30 -31.30 0.23 28.04
N ASP A 31 -31.83 1.27 27.40
CA ASP A 31 -32.43 1.18 26.08
C ASP A 31 -31.33 1.09 25.03
N THR A 32 -31.53 0.21 24.04
CA THR A 32 -30.54 -0.04 23.00
C THR A 32 -31.19 0.05 21.64
N ALA A 33 -30.64 0.91 20.78
CA ALA A 33 -31.00 1.04 19.39
C ALA A 33 -29.95 0.32 18.52
N CYS A 34 -30.41 -0.59 17.67
CA CYS A 34 -29.60 -1.27 16.66
C CYS A 34 -30.02 -0.75 15.28
N TYR A 35 -29.07 -0.42 14.43
CA TYR A 35 -29.27 0.07 13.07
C TYR A 35 -28.71 -0.97 12.11
N VAL A 36 -29.58 -1.63 11.34
CA VAL A 36 -29.24 -2.80 10.53
C VAL A 36 -29.46 -2.50 9.06
N TRP A 37 -28.46 -2.76 8.23
CA TRP A 37 -28.55 -2.67 6.77
C TRP A 37 -27.63 -3.70 6.12
N HIS A 38 -27.86 -4.02 4.86
CA HIS A 38 -26.94 -4.84 4.08
C HIS A 38 -26.17 -4.00 3.06
N GLU A 39 -25.07 -4.56 2.53
CA GLU A 39 -24.18 -3.90 1.57
C GLU A 39 -24.83 -3.48 0.24
N GLY A 40 -26.08 -3.89 -0.01
CA GLY A 40 -26.88 -3.44 -1.14
C GLY A 40 -27.67 -2.17 -0.86
N GLU A 41 -27.89 -1.82 0.41
CA GLU A 41 -28.53 -0.55 0.79
C GLU A 41 -27.51 0.56 0.98
N ALA A 42 -26.39 0.28 1.65
CA ALA A 42 -25.32 1.26 1.85
C ALA A 42 -23.97 0.59 2.10
N LYS A 43 -22.89 1.38 1.99
CA LYS A 43 -21.52 0.93 2.29
C LYS A 43 -21.31 0.80 3.81
N ARG A 44 -20.05 0.61 4.21
CA ARG A 44 -19.61 0.65 5.61
C ARG A 44 -18.53 1.70 5.78
N GLY A 45 -18.87 2.84 6.39
CA GLY A 45 -17.93 3.92 6.66
C GLY A 45 -18.51 5.02 7.55
N ALA A 46 -17.77 6.13 7.65
CA ALA A 46 -18.12 7.26 8.50
C ALA A 46 -19.45 7.93 8.10
N ILE A 47 -19.82 7.89 6.82
CA ILE A 47 -21.07 8.47 6.31
C ILE A 47 -22.27 7.69 6.87
N GLU A 48 -22.22 6.36 6.83
CA GLU A 48 -23.32 5.52 7.35
C GLU A 48 -23.43 5.62 8.87
N ILE A 49 -22.29 5.60 9.57
CA ILE A 49 -22.25 5.77 11.02
C ILE A 49 -22.80 7.14 11.43
N GLY A 50 -22.38 8.21 10.75
CA GLY A 50 -22.90 9.55 10.99
C GLY A 50 -24.40 9.66 10.71
N SER A 51 -24.91 8.97 9.69
CA SER A 51 -26.36 8.94 9.39
C SER A 51 -27.15 8.24 10.51
N CYS A 52 -26.65 7.09 11.00
CA CYS A 52 -27.27 6.40 12.14
C CYS A 52 -27.28 7.27 13.40
N LEU A 53 -26.17 7.96 13.65
CA LEU A 53 -26.02 8.87 14.79
C LEU A 53 -26.94 10.08 14.69
N LEU A 54 -27.08 10.68 13.50
CA LEU A 54 -28.04 11.76 13.25
C LEU A 54 -29.47 11.31 13.52
N LYS A 55 -29.86 10.14 12.99
CA LYS A 55 -31.19 9.55 13.18
C LYS A 55 -31.46 9.28 14.67
N TYR A 56 -30.46 8.79 15.40
CA TYR A 56 -30.55 8.62 16.86
C TYR A 56 -30.78 9.96 17.58
N ILE A 57 -29.96 10.99 17.28
CA ILE A 57 -30.09 12.32 17.88
C ILE A 57 -31.47 12.92 17.58
N GLN A 58 -31.94 12.83 16.34
CA GLN A 58 -33.28 13.29 15.94
C GLN A 58 -34.39 12.60 16.72
N ASN A 59 -34.27 11.30 16.98
CA ASN A 59 -35.24 10.55 17.79
C ASN A 59 -35.25 10.95 19.27
N LEU A 60 -34.20 11.62 19.77
CA LEU A 60 -34.18 12.16 21.13
C LEU A 60 -35.05 13.41 21.28
N LYS A 61 -35.57 13.98 20.19
CA LYS A 61 -36.49 15.12 20.24
C LYS A 61 -37.69 14.87 21.15
N LEU A 62 -38.29 13.67 21.07
CA LEU A 62 -39.40 13.27 21.93
C LEU A 62 -39.01 13.31 23.42
N LYS A 63 -37.81 12.84 23.77
CA LYS A 63 -37.30 12.91 25.14
C LYS A 63 -37.07 14.35 25.60
N ALA A 64 -36.64 15.24 24.71
CA ALA A 64 -36.45 16.65 25.03
C ALA A 64 -37.80 17.36 25.28
N GLU A 65 -38.81 17.06 24.46
CA GLU A 65 -40.18 17.54 24.61
C GLU A 65 -40.80 17.03 25.93
N GLU A 66 -40.60 15.75 26.28
CA GLU A 66 -41.05 15.17 27.56
C GLU A 66 -40.39 15.83 28.79
N LEU A 67 -39.13 16.27 28.65
CA LEU A 67 -38.36 16.92 29.72
C LEU A 67 -38.49 18.45 29.74
N ASP A 68 -39.22 19.03 28.77
CA ASP A 68 -39.36 20.48 28.55
C ASP A 68 -38.01 21.23 28.64
N SER A 69 -36.95 20.62 28.12
CA SER A 69 -35.59 21.15 28.24
C SER A 69 -34.68 20.66 27.11
N LYS A 70 -33.70 21.50 26.75
CA LYS A 70 -32.65 21.10 25.82
C LYS A 70 -31.77 20.01 26.44
N LEU A 71 -31.29 19.10 25.60
CA LEU A 71 -30.50 17.96 26.03
C LEU A 71 -28.99 18.23 25.96
N ASP A 72 -28.29 17.78 26.99
CA ASP A 72 -26.84 17.60 26.99
C ASP A 72 -26.52 16.12 26.76
N ILE A 73 -25.89 15.81 25.62
CA ILE A 73 -25.60 14.43 25.24
C ILE A 73 -24.14 14.10 25.50
N VAL A 74 -23.88 12.98 26.18
CA VAL A 74 -22.53 12.45 26.37
C VAL A 74 -22.40 11.09 25.70
N PHE A 75 -21.66 11.04 24.58
CA PHE A 75 -21.30 9.81 23.90
C PHE A 75 -20.00 9.21 24.45
N TYR A 76 -19.98 7.89 24.54
CA TYR A 76 -18.79 7.10 24.85
C TYR A 76 -18.57 6.11 23.70
N SER A 77 -17.34 5.98 23.22
CA SER A 77 -17.02 4.99 22.21
C SER A 77 -15.57 4.53 22.24
N ASP A 78 -15.30 3.42 21.54
CA ASP A 78 -13.96 2.87 21.35
C ASP A 78 -13.11 3.75 20.42
N ASN A 79 -11.79 3.60 20.51
CA ASN A 79 -10.85 4.43 19.75
C ASN A 79 -10.69 3.95 18.29
N CYS A 80 -11.75 4.02 17.49
CA CYS A 80 -11.75 3.66 16.07
C CYS A 80 -11.64 4.90 15.16
N CYS A 81 -10.41 5.28 14.81
CA CYS A 81 -10.14 6.55 14.11
C CYS A 81 -10.87 6.71 12.77
N GLY A 82 -10.90 5.66 11.94
CA GLY A 82 -11.49 5.72 10.60
C GLY A 82 -13.02 5.86 10.58
N GLN A 83 -13.70 5.51 11.67
CA GLN A 83 -15.16 5.49 11.74
C GLN A 83 -15.72 6.68 12.52
N GLN A 84 -15.09 7.03 13.65
CA GLN A 84 -15.69 7.95 14.62
C GLN A 84 -14.84 9.21 14.88
N LYS A 85 -13.50 9.14 14.80
CA LYS A 85 -12.61 10.31 14.94
C LYS A 85 -12.26 10.95 13.61
N ASN A 86 -13.25 11.56 13.00
CA ASN A 86 -13.07 12.28 11.74
C ASN A 86 -13.88 13.58 11.72
N GLN A 87 -13.52 14.48 10.80
CA GLN A 87 -14.19 15.77 10.63
C GLN A 87 -15.69 15.65 10.33
N TYR A 88 -16.16 14.52 9.76
CA TYR A 88 -17.56 14.34 9.41
C TYR A 88 -18.44 14.16 10.65
N ILE A 89 -17.97 13.41 11.64
CA ILE A 89 -18.66 13.27 12.93
C ILE A 89 -18.64 14.59 13.73
N ILE A 90 -17.52 15.31 13.70
CA ILE A 90 -17.44 16.65 14.33
C ILE A 90 -18.45 17.61 13.69
N ALA A 91 -18.48 17.68 12.36
CA ALA A 91 -19.43 18.51 11.64
C ALA A 91 -20.88 18.11 11.91
N LEU A 92 -21.17 16.83 12.07
CA LEU A 92 -22.48 16.33 12.47
C LEU A 92 -22.88 16.83 13.86
N TYR A 93 -21.97 16.79 14.85
CA TYR A 93 -22.25 17.32 16.18
C TYR A 93 -22.46 18.83 16.18
N VAL A 94 -21.66 19.57 15.41
CA VAL A 94 -21.87 21.01 15.21
C VAL A 94 -23.22 21.27 14.56
N TYR A 95 -23.59 20.52 13.53
CA TYR A 95 -24.91 20.63 12.93
C TYR A 95 -26.01 20.37 13.97
N ALA A 96 -25.91 19.29 14.75
CA ALA A 96 -26.90 18.93 15.74
C ALA A 96 -27.06 20.01 16.82
N VAL A 97 -25.97 20.52 17.38
CA VAL A 97 -26.02 21.55 18.45
C VAL A 97 -26.52 22.90 17.94
N TYR A 98 -26.17 23.30 16.72
CA TYR A 98 -26.51 24.64 16.21
C TYR A 98 -27.80 24.71 15.41
N HIS A 99 -28.29 23.59 14.86
CA HIS A 99 -29.49 23.56 14.01
C HIS A 99 -30.64 22.72 14.58
N LEU A 100 -30.42 21.89 15.61
CA LEU A 100 -31.50 21.24 16.34
C LEU A 100 -31.75 22.03 17.63
N ASP A 101 -32.93 22.65 17.70
CA ASP A 101 -33.35 23.53 18.80
C ASP A 101 -33.39 22.87 20.17
N PHE A 102 -33.53 21.54 20.21
CA PHE A 102 -33.63 20.74 21.42
C PHE A 102 -32.28 20.22 21.97
N ILE A 103 -31.14 20.56 21.34
CA ILE A 103 -29.80 20.14 21.80
C ILE A 103 -29.04 21.35 22.35
N ASN A 104 -28.47 21.22 23.54
CA ASN A 104 -27.63 22.24 24.18
C ASN A 104 -26.13 21.96 23.96
N SER A 105 -25.72 20.72 24.22
CA SER A 105 -24.33 20.30 24.02
C SER A 105 -24.19 18.83 23.63
N ILE A 106 -23.09 18.52 22.95
CA ILE A 106 -22.66 17.15 22.68
C ILE A 106 -21.21 17.00 23.12
N THR A 107 -20.95 16.10 24.07
CA THR A 107 -19.61 15.67 24.50
C THR A 107 -19.37 14.24 24.04
N HIS A 108 -18.22 13.97 23.43
CA HIS A 108 -17.83 12.62 23.01
C HIS A 108 -16.48 12.24 23.63
N LYS A 109 -16.50 11.19 24.46
CA LYS A 109 -15.33 10.65 25.16
C LYS A 109 -14.88 9.34 24.51
N TYR A 110 -13.58 9.22 24.23
CA TYR A 110 -12.98 8.07 23.55
C TYR A 110 -12.18 7.18 24.51
N LEU A 111 -12.63 5.95 24.72
CA LEU A 111 -12.03 5.01 25.67
C LEU A 111 -10.55 4.71 25.37
N ILE A 112 -9.73 4.55 26.42
CA ILE A 112 -8.30 4.23 26.32
C ILE A 112 -8.13 2.74 25.98
N LYS A 113 -7.09 2.40 25.21
CA LYS A 113 -6.78 1.01 24.85
C LYS A 113 -6.38 0.20 26.10
N GLY A 114 -7.06 -0.93 26.33
CA GLY A 114 -6.71 -1.93 27.35
C GLY A 114 -7.53 -1.83 28.65
N HIS A 115 -8.69 -2.48 28.72
CA HIS A 115 -9.48 -2.80 29.95
C HIS A 115 -10.78 -2.04 30.24
N THR A 116 -11.41 -1.34 29.28
CA THR A 116 -12.76 -0.78 29.51
C THR A 116 -13.84 -1.59 28.80
N GLN A 117 -14.72 -2.24 29.58
CA GLN A 117 -15.91 -2.93 29.07
C GLN A 117 -16.92 -1.88 28.55
N ASN A 118 -17.27 -1.94 27.26
CA ASN A 118 -18.31 -1.09 26.67
C ASN A 118 -19.66 -1.82 26.69
N GLU A 119 -20.76 -1.11 27.00
CA GLU A 119 -22.12 -1.67 26.93
C GLU A 119 -22.46 -2.15 25.50
N GLY A 120 -21.88 -1.51 24.48
CA GLY A 120 -21.97 -1.98 23.10
C GLY A 120 -21.44 -3.41 22.94
N ASP A 121 -20.33 -3.76 23.58
CA ASP A 121 -19.72 -5.10 23.48
C ASP A 121 -20.61 -6.17 24.12
N ASN A 122 -21.30 -5.82 25.21
CA ASN A 122 -22.28 -6.70 25.85
C ASN A 122 -23.47 -6.98 24.90
N VAL A 123 -24.00 -5.94 24.26
CA VAL A 123 -25.06 -6.07 23.26
C VAL A 123 -24.60 -6.96 22.10
N HIS A 124 -23.41 -6.72 21.55
CA HIS A 124 -22.86 -7.54 20.47
C HIS A 124 -22.65 -9.00 20.90
N SER A 125 -22.17 -9.23 22.11
CA SER A 125 -22.03 -10.58 22.69
C SER A 125 -23.37 -11.31 22.81
N LEU A 126 -24.43 -10.60 23.22
CA LEU A 126 -25.78 -11.17 23.30
C LEU A 126 -26.36 -11.46 21.91
N ILE A 127 -26.15 -10.58 20.93
CA ILE A 127 -26.53 -10.80 19.53
C ILE A 127 -25.80 -12.02 18.98
N GLU A 128 -24.49 -12.14 19.18
CA GLU A 128 -23.70 -13.28 18.73
C GLU A 128 -24.18 -14.60 19.35
N ARG A 129 -24.51 -14.58 20.66
CA ARG A 129 -25.14 -15.72 21.33
C ARG A 129 -26.52 -16.04 20.76
N GLY A 130 -27.31 -15.03 20.40
CA GLY A 130 -28.60 -15.19 19.73
C GLY A 130 -28.45 -15.85 18.36
N VAL A 131 -27.51 -15.37 17.55
CA VAL A 131 -27.15 -15.96 16.26
C VAL A 131 -26.69 -17.41 16.43
N GLY A 132 -25.82 -17.69 17.39
CA GLY A 132 -25.36 -19.06 17.69
C GLY A 132 -26.50 -20.01 18.05
N LYS A 133 -27.54 -19.55 18.76
CA LYS A 133 -28.73 -20.35 19.05
C LYS A 133 -29.62 -20.55 17.83
N ALA A 134 -29.83 -19.50 17.04
CA ALA A 134 -30.61 -19.59 15.81
C ALA A 134 -30.00 -20.63 14.86
N LEU A 135 -28.66 -20.64 14.73
CA LEU A 135 -27.94 -21.60 13.90
C LEU A 135 -28.14 -23.06 14.32
N LYS A 136 -28.40 -23.35 15.61
CA LYS A 136 -28.77 -24.70 16.08
C LYS A 136 -30.14 -25.16 15.57
N SER A 137 -31.04 -24.22 15.30
CA SER A 137 -32.39 -24.50 14.79
C SER A 137 -32.44 -24.56 13.26
N GLY A 138 -31.41 -24.06 12.60
CA GLY A 138 -31.25 -24.09 11.15
C GLY A 138 -30.47 -22.89 10.63
N PRO A 139 -30.15 -22.87 9.32
CA PRO A 139 -29.41 -21.76 8.74
C PRO A 139 -30.18 -20.44 8.67
N ILE A 140 -29.41 -19.35 8.65
CA ILE A 140 -29.85 -17.99 8.38
C ILE A 140 -29.63 -17.73 6.88
N TYR A 141 -30.71 -17.52 6.14
CA TYR A 141 -30.72 -17.33 4.69
C TYR A 141 -30.83 -15.86 4.27
N THR A 142 -31.56 -15.04 5.05
CA THR A 142 -31.82 -13.63 4.69
C THR A 142 -31.36 -12.65 5.77
N PRO A 143 -31.01 -11.40 5.40
CA PRO A 143 -30.72 -10.34 6.37
C PRO A 143 -31.84 -10.10 7.39
N ASP A 144 -33.11 -10.24 6.98
CA ASP A 144 -34.28 -10.01 7.84
C ASP A 144 -34.33 -10.99 9.02
N GLN A 145 -33.81 -12.22 8.84
CA GLN A 145 -33.66 -13.16 9.95
C GLN A 145 -32.68 -12.64 11.00
N TYR A 146 -31.62 -11.91 10.62
CA TYR A 146 -30.75 -11.24 11.60
C TYR A 146 -31.51 -10.17 12.38
N VAL A 147 -32.39 -9.41 11.73
CA VAL A 147 -33.23 -8.41 12.42
C VAL A 147 -34.07 -9.09 13.50
N HIS A 148 -34.74 -10.19 13.17
CA HIS A 148 -35.53 -10.95 14.14
C HIS A 148 -34.66 -11.49 15.29
N ILE A 149 -33.46 -11.99 14.99
CA ILE A 149 -32.53 -12.49 16.00
C ILE A 149 -32.06 -11.37 16.92
N ILE A 150 -31.70 -10.21 16.38
CA ILE A 150 -31.25 -9.06 17.16
C ILE A 150 -32.37 -8.58 18.08
N ARG A 151 -33.59 -8.43 17.56
CA ARG A 151 -34.77 -8.00 18.34
C ARG A 151 -35.02 -8.91 19.56
N ASN A 152 -34.75 -10.21 19.42
CA ASN A 152 -34.94 -11.23 20.46
C ASN A 152 -33.66 -11.67 21.19
N ALA A 153 -32.52 -11.02 20.95
CA ALA A 153 -31.23 -11.45 21.51
C ALA A 153 -31.17 -11.29 23.04
N LYS A 154 -31.82 -10.24 23.56
CA LYS A 154 -31.91 -9.95 24.99
C LYS A 154 -33.06 -10.74 25.62
N LYS A 155 -32.78 -11.54 26.65
CA LYS A 155 -33.78 -12.37 27.34
C LYS A 155 -34.59 -11.65 28.42
N SER A 156 -34.05 -10.58 28.98
CA SER A 156 -34.63 -9.87 30.13
C SER A 156 -34.52 -8.36 29.93
N GLY A 157 -35.53 -7.62 30.38
CA GLY A 157 -35.67 -6.19 30.15
C GLY A 157 -36.22 -5.85 28.77
N LYS A 158 -36.18 -4.56 28.41
CA LYS A 158 -36.68 -4.06 27.14
C LYS A 158 -35.87 -4.63 25.97
N ALA A 159 -36.59 -5.16 24.97
CA ALA A 159 -36.02 -5.66 23.72
C ALA A 159 -35.26 -4.57 22.97
N TYR A 160 -34.31 -4.97 22.12
CA TYR A 160 -33.55 -4.02 21.31
C TYR A 160 -34.46 -3.37 20.26
N GLN A 161 -34.39 -2.04 20.16
CA GLN A 161 -35.05 -1.30 19.09
C GLN A 161 -34.24 -1.50 17.80
N VAL A 162 -34.71 -2.37 16.92
CA VAL A 162 -34.04 -2.65 15.65
C VAL A 162 -34.63 -1.75 14.56
N ASN A 163 -33.81 -0.82 14.08
CA ASN A 163 -34.08 0.07 12.97
C ASN A 163 -33.50 -0.54 11.70
N GLU A 164 -34.38 -0.94 10.79
CA GLU A 164 -34.02 -1.49 9.48
C GLU A 164 -33.81 -0.31 8.53
N LEU A 165 -32.58 -0.14 8.05
CA LEU A 165 -32.21 1.02 7.24
C LEU A 165 -32.15 0.66 5.76
N VAL A 166 -32.72 1.53 4.94
CA VAL A 166 -32.64 1.49 3.48
C VAL A 166 -31.71 2.59 2.96
N HIS A 167 -31.32 2.51 1.68
CA HIS A 167 -30.44 3.51 1.04
C HIS A 167 -30.91 4.97 1.23
N GLU A 168 -32.23 5.20 1.32
CA GLU A 168 -32.83 6.51 1.58
C GLU A 168 -32.58 7.02 3.00
N ASP A 169 -32.29 6.17 3.99
CA ASP A 169 -32.04 6.61 5.37
C ASP A 169 -30.66 7.25 5.57
N PHE A 170 -29.78 7.13 4.56
CA PHE A 170 -28.41 7.60 4.65
C PHE A 170 -28.23 8.99 4.05
N PHE A 171 -27.49 9.82 4.76
CA PHE A 171 -27.25 11.22 4.45
C PHE A 171 -25.79 11.49 4.09
N ASP A 172 -25.55 12.42 3.18
CA ASP A 172 -24.21 12.82 2.77
C ASP A 172 -23.57 13.72 3.84
N ILE A 173 -23.03 13.09 4.88
CA ILE A 173 -22.35 13.78 5.98
C ILE A 173 -21.09 14.50 5.50
N LYS A 174 -20.49 14.08 4.37
CA LYS A 174 -19.34 14.75 3.77
C LYS A 174 -19.73 16.10 3.16
N ALA A 175 -20.85 16.15 2.45
CA ALA A 175 -21.43 17.39 1.96
C ALA A 175 -21.88 18.30 3.12
N LEU A 176 -22.42 17.72 4.20
CA LEU A 176 -22.72 18.46 5.42
C LEU A 176 -21.46 19.11 6.01
N ALA A 177 -20.38 18.36 6.20
CA ALA A 177 -19.11 18.89 6.70
C ALA A 177 -18.58 20.04 5.86
N SER A 178 -18.66 19.90 4.53
CA SER A 178 -18.26 20.96 3.59
C SER A 178 -19.14 22.22 3.69
N SER A 179 -20.39 22.06 4.13
CA SER A 179 -21.33 23.18 4.33
C SER A 179 -21.14 23.87 5.69
N ILE A 180 -20.69 23.12 6.70
CA ILE A 180 -20.42 23.61 8.05
C ILE A 180 -19.15 24.50 8.06
N GLY A 181 -18.07 24.07 7.41
CA GLY A 181 -16.87 24.90 7.27
C GLY A 181 -15.65 24.16 6.72
N LYS A 182 -14.50 24.83 6.72
CA LYS A 182 -13.25 24.29 6.15
C LYS A 182 -12.18 23.96 7.19
N ASN A 183 -12.19 24.63 8.34
CA ASN A 183 -11.21 24.41 9.40
C ASN A 183 -11.73 23.43 10.46
N PHE A 184 -11.15 22.24 10.52
CA PHE A 184 -11.38 21.25 11.59
C PHE A 184 -10.08 20.83 12.30
N SER A 185 -8.96 21.48 11.97
CA SER A 185 -7.63 21.00 12.34
C SER A 185 -6.72 22.06 12.93
N LYS A 186 -7.05 23.36 12.88
CA LYS A 186 -6.22 24.41 13.48
C LYS A 186 -6.95 25.05 14.66
N ASN A 187 -6.33 25.04 15.84
CA ASN A 187 -6.87 25.72 17.01
C ASN A 187 -6.61 27.24 16.98
N MET A 188 -7.09 27.94 17.99
CA MET A 188 -6.90 29.39 18.14
C MET A 188 -5.44 29.83 18.20
N ASP A 189 -4.57 28.97 18.74
CA ASP A 189 -3.12 29.20 18.84
C ASP A 189 -2.35 28.86 17.54
N LYS A 190 -3.08 28.51 16.46
CA LYS A 190 -2.56 28.08 15.15
C LYS A 190 -1.80 26.76 15.17
N GLU A 191 -1.91 25.98 16.24
CA GLU A 191 -1.39 24.62 16.33
C GLU A 191 -2.28 23.66 15.51
N THR A 192 -1.65 22.64 14.93
CA THR A 192 -2.36 21.61 14.16
C THR A 192 -2.81 20.48 15.06
N LEU A 193 -4.13 20.30 15.16
CA LEU A 193 -4.80 19.19 15.83
C LEU A 193 -4.68 17.90 15.03
N LYS A 194 -4.02 16.90 15.61
CA LYS A 194 -4.11 15.52 15.17
C LYS A 194 -5.37 14.88 15.77
N LEU A 195 -6.41 14.69 14.97
CA LEU A 195 -7.70 14.12 15.43
C LEU A 195 -7.58 12.74 16.10
N GLY A 196 -6.55 11.96 15.76
CA GLY A 196 -6.27 10.67 16.41
C GLY A 196 -6.00 10.79 17.91
N ASP A 197 -5.38 11.89 18.33
CA ASP A 197 -4.92 12.12 19.70
C ASP A 197 -6.03 12.63 20.63
N VAL A 198 -7.16 13.08 20.06
CA VAL A 198 -8.31 13.59 20.82
C VAL A 198 -8.88 12.50 21.75
N LYS A 199 -9.03 12.83 23.03
CA LYS A 199 -9.63 11.96 24.07
C LYS A 199 -11.04 12.39 24.42
N ILE A 200 -11.27 13.70 24.45
CA ILE A 200 -12.58 14.30 24.70
C ILE A 200 -12.81 15.36 23.64
N LEU A 201 -13.97 15.29 23.00
CA LEU A 201 -14.50 16.31 22.09
C LEU A 201 -15.75 16.90 22.74
N LYS A 202 -15.94 18.21 22.65
CA LYS A 202 -17.10 18.90 23.18
C LYS A 202 -17.58 19.97 22.20
N VAL A 203 -18.88 19.99 21.95
CA VAL A 203 -19.56 21.02 21.14
C VAL A 203 -20.66 21.60 22.01
N GLU A 204 -20.67 22.91 22.16
CA GLU A 204 -21.68 23.66 22.93
C GLU A 204 -22.26 24.75 22.05
N SER A 205 -23.53 25.07 22.27
CA SER A 205 -24.19 26.18 21.59
C SER A 205 -23.64 27.50 22.12
N ASN A 206 -22.83 28.18 21.31
CA ASN A 206 -22.39 29.55 21.57
C ASN A 206 -23.04 30.49 20.52
N ASP A 207 -23.40 31.71 20.93
CA ASP A 207 -24.25 32.61 20.13
C ASP A 207 -23.64 33.11 18.80
N SER A 208 -22.34 32.96 18.58
CA SER A 208 -21.63 33.78 17.58
C SER A 208 -20.90 33.00 16.48
N SER A 209 -20.47 31.75 16.67
CA SER A 209 -19.67 31.01 15.67
C SER A 209 -19.65 29.50 15.91
N TYR A 210 -19.54 28.72 14.82
CA TYR A 210 -19.33 27.28 14.91
C TYR A 210 -17.95 27.00 15.50
N CYS A 211 -17.91 26.23 16.58
CA CYS A 211 -16.66 25.81 17.20
C CYS A 211 -16.82 24.45 17.86
N PHE A 212 -15.68 23.83 18.17
CA PHE A 212 -15.63 22.70 19.06
C PHE A 212 -14.38 22.78 19.93
N SER A 213 -14.49 22.18 21.11
CA SER A 213 -13.43 22.11 22.10
C SER A 213 -12.94 20.68 22.24
N TYR A 214 -11.66 20.50 22.55
CA TYR A 214 -11.05 19.18 22.67
C TYR A 214 -9.99 19.10 23.78
N LYS A 215 -9.72 17.87 24.23
CA LYS A 215 -8.60 17.49 25.11
C LYS A 215 -7.82 16.34 24.50
N THR A 216 -6.50 16.34 24.68
CA THR A 216 -5.58 15.31 24.17
C THR A 216 -5.10 14.34 25.26
N SER A 217 -5.24 14.75 26.53
CA SER A 217 -5.10 13.90 27.71
C SER A 217 -6.36 13.99 28.59
N TYR A 218 -6.59 12.96 29.39
CA TYR A 218 -7.62 13.03 30.45
C TYR A 218 -7.15 13.86 31.64
N GLU A 219 -5.85 14.10 31.76
CA GLU A 219 -5.23 14.92 32.80
C GLU A 219 -5.33 16.42 32.48
N ASP A 220 -5.59 16.77 31.21
CA ASP A 220 -5.74 18.16 30.78
C ASP A 220 -6.86 18.83 31.60
N THR A 221 -6.55 19.93 32.29
CA THR A 221 -7.53 20.71 33.04
C THR A 221 -8.39 21.55 32.11
N GLU A 222 -7.77 22.18 31.11
CA GLU A 222 -8.40 23.11 30.17
C GLU A 222 -8.73 22.47 28.82
N PHE A 223 -9.72 23.01 28.13
CA PHE A 223 -10.05 22.63 26.76
C PHE A 223 -9.36 23.56 25.76
N LYS A 224 -8.78 23.00 24.70
CA LYS A 224 -8.38 23.77 23.52
C LYS A 224 -9.56 23.90 22.57
N THR A 225 -9.68 25.04 21.87
CA THR A 225 -10.83 25.32 21.00
C THR A 225 -10.41 25.49 19.53
N VAL A 226 -11.20 24.91 18.62
CA VAL A 226 -11.11 25.08 17.18
C VAL A 226 -12.32 25.89 16.73
N MET A 227 -12.06 27.02 16.08
CA MET A 227 -13.09 27.81 15.40
C MET A 227 -13.25 27.29 13.98
N ILE A 228 -14.49 26.98 13.60
CA ILE A 228 -14.83 26.53 12.27
C ILE A 228 -15.22 27.76 11.43
N ASP A 229 -14.33 28.14 10.52
CA ASP A 229 -14.55 29.28 9.63
C ASP A 229 -15.77 29.02 8.72
N LYS A 230 -16.79 29.88 8.85
CA LYS A 230 -17.93 29.91 7.92
C LYS A 230 -17.42 30.31 6.53
N ILE A 231 -17.81 29.56 5.50
CA ILE A 231 -17.51 29.93 4.11
C ILE A 231 -18.26 31.24 3.84
N GLY A 232 -17.53 32.30 3.51
CA GLY A 232 -18.05 33.64 3.27
C GLY A 232 -19.26 33.65 2.33
N LYS A 233 -20.46 33.74 2.92
CA LYS A 233 -21.69 34.19 2.27
C LYS A 233 -22.45 35.06 3.26
N THR A 234 -23.07 36.11 2.71
CA THR A 234 -23.86 37.13 3.38
C THR A 234 -24.76 36.59 4.48
N ARG A 235 -24.82 37.35 5.59
CA ARG A 235 -25.54 37.10 6.86
C ARG A 235 -26.97 36.54 6.73
N ASN A 236 -27.63 36.70 5.58
CA ASN A 236 -29.00 36.26 5.32
C ASN A 236 -29.18 34.81 4.82
N THR A 237 -28.11 34.04 4.60
CA THR A 237 -28.21 32.64 4.09
C THR A 237 -27.79 31.57 5.10
N ALA A 238 -27.39 31.95 6.31
CA ALA A 238 -26.75 31.06 7.29
C ALA A 238 -27.69 30.07 8.01
N ASN A 239 -29.01 30.18 7.84
CA ASN A 239 -29.95 29.46 8.72
C ASN A 239 -30.49 28.13 8.18
N ASN A 240 -30.39 27.83 6.88
CA ASN A 240 -30.96 26.60 6.31
C ASN A 240 -29.90 25.67 5.69
N ILE A 241 -29.07 25.06 6.53
CA ILE A 241 -28.22 23.93 6.09
C ILE A 241 -29.13 22.71 5.88
N THR A 242 -29.31 22.29 4.63
CA THR A 242 -30.11 21.11 4.28
C THR A 242 -29.22 19.88 4.16
N VAL A 243 -29.56 18.82 4.89
CA VAL A 243 -28.84 17.54 4.84
C VAL A 243 -29.30 16.75 3.60
N LYS A 244 -28.38 16.47 2.67
CA LYS A 244 -28.66 15.73 1.42
C LYS A 244 -28.61 14.21 1.64
N LYS A 245 -29.30 13.45 0.80
CA LYS A 245 -29.21 11.97 0.78
C LYS A 245 -27.87 11.51 0.20
N ALA A 246 -27.26 10.48 0.79
CA ALA A 246 -26.00 9.89 0.33
C ALA A 246 -26.18 8.98 -0.89
N TYR A 247 -27.32 8.28 -0.95
CA TYR A 247 -27.64 7.34 -2.02
C TYR A 247 -28.94 7.75 -2.68
N ARG A 248 -28.99 7.65 -4.01
CA ARG A 248 -30.20 7.87 -4.82
C ARG A 248 -30.93 6.56 -5.15
N GLU A 249 -30.19 5.46 -5.16
CA GLU A 249 -30.66 4.13 -5.50
C GLU A 249 -29.83 3.09 -4.71
N LYS A 250 -30.28 1.84 -4.75
CA LYS A 250 -29.58 0.70 -4.13
C LYS A 250 -28.23 0.45 -4.79
N ILE A 251 -27.25 0.03 -3.99
CA ILE A 251 -25.93 -0.36 -4.48
C ILE A 251 -26.02 -1.72 -5.20
N PRO A 252 -25.53 -1.83 -6.45
CA PRO A 252 -25.52 -3.10 -7.16
C PRO A 252 -24.69 -4.17 -6.44
N ILE A 253 -25.31 -5.33 -6.20
CA ILE A 253 -24.62 -6.50 -5.63
C ILE A 253 -23.78 -7.18 -6.73
N CYS A 254 -22.53 -7.48 -6.42
CA CYS A 254 -21.59 -8.14 -7.35
C CYS A 254 -22.15 -9.47 -7.89
N GLU A 255 -22.01 -9.71 -9.19
CA GLU A 255 -22.44 -10.94 -9.88
C GLU A 255 -21.89 -12.23 -9.25
N LYS A 256 -20.69 -12.20 -8.66
CA LYS A 256 -20.13 -13.35 -7.94
C LYS A 256 -21.00 -13.81 -6.76
N LYS A 257 -21.70 -12.89 -6.10
CA LYS A 257 -22.62 -13.18 -4.98
C LYS A 257 -23.98 -13.71 -5.44
N LYS A 258 -24.28 -13.62 -6.75
CA LYS A 258 -25.50 -14.15 -7.36
C LYS A 258 -25.32 -15.56 -7.92
N LYS A 259 -24.09 -16.10 -7.95
CA LYS A 259 -23.81 -17.45 -8.47
C LYS A 259 -24.30 -18.53 -7.50
N GLU A 260 -24.95 -19.54 -8.05
CA GLU A 260 -25.38 -20.72 -7.29
C GLU A 260 -24.19 -21.56 -6.79
N PRO A 261 -24.31 -22.22 -5.63
CA PRO A 261 -23.29 -23.14 -5.16
C PRO A 261 -23.13 -24.36 -6.09
N PRO A 262 -21.95 -25.01 -6.11
CA PRO A 262 -21.75 -26.28 -6.80
C PRO A 262 -22.72 -27.36 -6.29
N SER A 263 -23.22 -28.21 -7.18
CA SER A 263 -24.15 -29.28 -6.81
C SER A 263 -23.52 -30.30 -5.86
N ARG A 264 -24.35 -31.00 -5.05
CA ARG A 264 -23.89 -32.10 -4.18
C ARG A 264 -23.10 -33.15 -4.96
N LEU A 265 -23.55 -33.47 -6.17
CA LEU A 265 -22.90 -34.43 -7.05
C LEU A 265 -21.50 -33.96 -7.47
N THR A 266 -21.33 -32.65 -7.72
CA THR A 266 -20.03 -32.05 -8.01
C THR A 266 -19.10 -32.17 -6.80
N ILE A 267 -19.59 -31.89 -5.60
CA ILE A 267 -18.80 -32.01 -4.36
C ILE A 267 -18.41 -33.47 -4.10
N THR A 268 -19.36 -34.41 -4.23
CA THR A 268 -19.09 -35.85 -4.08
C THR A 268 -18.04 -36.31 -5.08
N ARG A 269 -18.14 -35.91 -6.36
CA ARG A 269 -17.12 -36.21 -7.37
C ARG A 269 -15.75 -35.65 -7.01
N ILE A 270 -15.68 -34.46 -6.42
CA ILE A 270 -14.40 -33.86 -5.99
C ILE A 270 -13.82 -34.63 -4.78
N ARG A 271 -14.66 -35.01 -3.81
CA ARG A 271 -14.25 -35.83 -2.66
C ARG A 271 -13.75 -37.19 -3.11
N ASP A 272 -14.54 -37.93 -3.87
CA ASP A 272 -14.20 -39.28 -4.33
C ASP A 272 -12.92 -39.24 -5.15
N LYS A 273 -12.77 -38.22 -6.00
CA LYS A 273 -11.55 -37.95 -6.75
C LYS A 273 -10.35 -37.67 -5.83
N PHE A 274 -10.54 -36.93 -4.75
CA PHE A 274 -9.51 -36.68 -3.75
C PHE A 274 -9.16 -37.94 -2.95
N GLU A 275 -10.15 -38.75 -2.55
CA GLU A 275 -9.94 -40.00 -1.83
C GLU A 275 -9.22 -41.05 -2.70
N VAL A 276 -9.58 -41.14 -3.99
CA VAL A 276 -8.99 -42.12 -4.92
C VAL A 276 -7.64 -41.67 -5.46
N HIS A 277 -7.45 -40.36 -5.73
CA HIS A 277 -6.26 -39.85 -6.44
C HIS A 277 -5.41 -38.87 -5.63
N GLY A 278 -5.78 -38.55 -4.39
CA GLY A 278 -5.09 -37.56 -3.55
C GLY A 278 -5.19 -36.12 -4.06
N THR A 279 -6.06 -35.84 -5.04
CA THR A 279 -6.16 -34.53 -5.70
C THR A 279 -7.58 -34.17 -6.09
N VAL A 280 -7.91 -32.89 -6.01
CA VAL A 280 -9.17 -32.31 -6.49
C VAL A 280 -9.11 -31.88 -7.96
N CYS A 281 -7.91 -31.86 -8.55
CA CYS A 281 -7.67 -31.50 -9.96
C CYS A 281 -8.30 -32.52 -10.91
N ASP A 282 -8.76 -32.13 -12.10
CA ASP A 282 -9.39 -33.04 -13.05
C ASP A 282 -8.52 -34.26 -13.42
N VAL A 283 -9.09 -35.45 -13.19
CA VAL A 283 -8.41 -36.75 -13.34
C VAL A 283 -8.90 -37.52 -14.58
N HIS A 284 -9.78 -36.93 -15.39
CA HIS A 284 -10.20 -37.57 -16.63
C HIS A 284 -9.06 -37.57 -17.66
N LYS A 285 -8.64 -38.81 -17.93
CA LYS A 285 -7.81 -39.32 -19.02
C LYS A 285 -8.36 -38.80 -20.38
N GLY A 286 -7.46 -38.54 -21.34
CA GLY A 286 -7.79 -38.02 -22.70
C GLY A 286 -9.02 -38.69 -23.32
N HIS A 287 -9.92 -37.99 -24.00
CA HIS A 287 -9.81 -37.08 -25.16
C HIS A 287 -10.97 -36.04 -25.13
N SER A 288 -11.08 -34.96 -25.91
CA SER A 288 -10.59 -34.62 -27.25
C SER A 288 -10.29 -33.11 -27.37
N GLY A 289 -9.11 -32.70 -26.90
CA GLY A 289 -8.46 -31.52 -27.49
C GLY A 289 -7.84 -31.90 -28.83
N ARG A 290 -7.64 -30.92 -29.72
CA ARG A 290 -6.88 -31.07 -30.98
C ARG A 290 -5.65 -31.97 -30.76
N PRO A 291 -5.37 -32.95 -31.64
CA PRO A 291 -4.23 -33.85 -31.49
C PRO A 291 -2.95 -33.07 -31.18
N ARG A 292 -2.27 -33.42 -30.08
CA ARG A 292 -1.03 -32.78 -29.68
C ARG A 292 0.11 -33.31 -30.53
N THR A 293 0.27 -32.77 -31.72
CA THR A 293 1.35 -33.13 -32.63
C THR A 293 2.72 -32.62 -32.17
N ALA A 294 2.77 -31.53 -31.39
CA ALA A 294 4.02 -30.90 -30.94
C ALA A 294 4.36 -31.14 -29.45
N THR A 295 3.62 -32.00 -28.74
CA THR A 295 3.78 -32.22 -27.29
C THR A 295 3.40 -33.65 -26.92
N SER A 296 3.92 -34.63 -27.67
CA SER A 296 3.81 -36.06 -27.36
C SER A 296 4.53 -36.38 -26.06
N ASP A 297 4.25 -37.55 -25.45
CA ASP A 297 4.94 -37.97 -24.22
C ASP A 297 6.45 -38.10 -24.45
N GLU A 298 6.87 -38.58 -25.62
CA GLU A 298 8.29 -38.66 -26.02
C GLU A 298 8.95 -37.27 -26.10
N SER A 299 8.32 -36.30 -26.77
CA SER A 299 8.84 -34.93 -26.86
C SER A 299 8.85 -34.22 -25.49
N SER A 300 7.88 -34.55 -24.63
CA SER A 300 7.79 -34.00 -23.28
C SER A 300 8.92 -34.55 -22.40
N THR A 301 9.18 -35.85 -22.44
CA THR A 301 10.29 -36.49 -21.72
C THR A 301 11.64 -35.98 -22.23
N ALA A 302 11.83 -35.86 -23.54
CA ALA A 302 13.06 -35.31 -24.13
C ALA A 302 13.32 -33.87 -23.68
N VAL A 303 12.27 -33.03 -23.62
CA VAL A 303 12.38 -31.65 -23.11
C VAL A 303 12.70 -31.65 -21.61
N LEU A 304 12.05 -32.48 -20.79
CA LEU A 304 12.33 -32.53 -19.35
C LEU A 304 13.75 -33.03 -19.07
N GLU A 305 14.22 -34.09 -19.75
CA GLU A 305 15.61 -34.55 -19.66
C GLU A 305 16.60 -33.47 -20.12
N LEU A 306 16.27 -32.72 -21.18
CA LEU A 306 17.12 -31.63 -21.68
C LEU A 306 17.30 -30.52 -20.63
N PHE A 307 16.26 -30.21 -19.87
CA PHE A 307 16.31 -29.25 -18.77
C PHE A 307 16.88 -29.84 -17.47
N GLN A 308 16.78 -31.15 -17.23
CA GLN A 308 17.53 -31.82 -16.15
C GLN A 308 19.03 -31.78 -16.40
N ARG A 309 19.46 -32.08 -17.63
CA ARG A 309 20.88 -32.05 -18.02
C ARG A 309 21.44 -30.64 -18.12
N SER A 310 20.59 -29.64 -18.34
CA SER A 310 21.02 -28.24 -18.50
C SER A 310 19.93 -27.26 -18.02
N PRO A 311 19.80 -27.10 -16.69
CA PRO A 311 18.69 -26.35 -16.08
C PRO A 311 18.74 -24.84 -16.30
N ASN A 312 19.87 -24.31 -16.80
CA ASN A 312 20.12 -22.90 -17.09
C ASN A 312 19.71 -22.47 -18.51
N LYS A 313 19.13 -23.38 -19.31
CA LYS A 313 18.71 -23.07 -20.67
C LYS A 313 17.41 -22.25 -20.67
N SER A 314 17.32 -21.27 -21.57
CA SER A 314 16.07 -20.53 -21.78
C SER A 314 15.03 -21.39 -22.50
N SER A 315 13.74 -21.10 -22.32
CA SER A 315 12.65 -21.78 -23.05
C SER A 315 12.78 -21.69 -24.57
N ARG A 316 13.39 -20.60 -25.09
CA ARG A 316 13.68 -20.40 -26.51
C ARG A 316 14.89 -21.19 -27.01
N GLN A 317 15.80 -21.56 -26.12
CA GLN A 317 16.94 -22.41 -26.44
C GLN A 317 16.53 -23.88 -26.39
N GLY A 318 15.80 -24.28 -25.34
CA GLY A 318 15.19 -25.61 -25.27
C GLY A 318 14.34 -25.92 -26.51
N ALA A 319 13.58 -24.92 -27.00
CA ALA A 319 12.79 -25.05 -28.22
C ALA A 319 13.58 -25.40 -29.48
N ARG A 320 14.80 -24.85 -29.62
CA ARG A 320 15.67 -25.11 -30.78
C ARG A 320 16.35 -26.46 -30.69
N GLU A 321 16.63 -26.93 -29.48
CA GLU A 321 17.32 -28.21 -29.24
C GLU A 321 16.34 -29.40 -29.22
N SER A 322 15.05 -29.16 -29.00
CA SER A 322 14.02 -30.21 -28.89
C SER A 322 12.98 -30.22 -30.03
N ASP A 323 13.18 -29.42 -31.09
CA ASP A 323 12.24 -29.22 -32.22
C ASP A 323 10.77 -28.99 -31.79
N VAL A 324 10.58 -28.26 -30.69
CA VAL A 324 9.27 -27.98 -30.07
C VAL A 324 9.17 -26.47 -29.87
N SER A 325 8.02 -25.86 -30.18
CA SER A 325 7.90 -24.40 -30.03
C SER A 325 8.14 -23.92 -28.60
N ALA A 326 8.74 -22.72 -28.43
CA ALA A 326 9.09 -22.17 -27.11
C ALA A 326 7.90 -22.07 -26.14
N SER A 327 6.71 -21.79 -26.66
CA SER A 327 5.47 -21.79 -25.88
C SER A 327 5.07 -23.19 -25.39
N SER A 328 5.37 -24.23 -26.18
CA SER A 328 5.10 -25.63 -25.83
C SER A 328 6.13 -26.16 -24.85
N VAL A 329 7.41 -25.82 -25.00
CA VAL A 329 8.47 -26.09 -24.00
C VAL A 329 8.10 -25.51 -22.64
N LEU A 330 7.66 -24.24 -22.59
CA LEU A 330 7.23 -23.62 -21.34
C LEU A 330 6.03 -24.33 -20.69
N ARG A 331 5.12 -24.85 -21.52
CA ARG A 331 3.96 -25.62 -21.06
C ARG A 331 4.36 -26.99 -20.52
N ILE A 332 5.32 -27.67 -21.16
CA ILE A 332 5.91 -28.93 -20.69
C ILE A 332 6.58 -28.73 -19.32
N LEU A 333 7.45 -27.72 -19.18
CA LEU A 333 8.15 -27.42 -17.93
C LEU A 333 7.19 -27.14 -16.77
N LYS A 334 6.16 -26.33 -16.99
CA LYS A 334 5.11 -26.05 -15.99
C LYS A 334 4.33 -27.32 -15.60
N ARG A 335 4.07 -28.21 -16.56
CA ARG A 335 3.35 -29.47 -16.31
C ARG A 335 4.20 -30.47 -15.53
N GLY A 336 5.50 -30.48 -15.78
CA GLY A 336 6.50 -31.22 -15.00
C GLY A 336 6.81 -30.59 -13.64
N LYS A 337 6.07 -29.54 -13.20
CA LYS A 337 6.27 -28.82 -11.93
C LYS A 337 7.62 -28.10 -11.77
N TYR A 338 8.37 -27.89 -12.86
CA TYR A 338 9.60 -27.09 -12.80
C TYR A 338 9.23 -25.63 -12.49
N ARG A 339 9.90 -25.03 -11.51
CA ARG A 339 9.71 -23.63 -11.12
C ARG A 339 10.86 -22.76 -11.62
N VAL A 340 10.58 -21.47 -11.81
CA VAL A 340 11.58 -20.45 -12.11
C VAL A 340 12.17 -19.95 -10.80
N TYR A 341 13.47 -20.15 -10.60
CA TYR A 341 14.20 -19.58 -9.46
C TYR A 341 15.14 -18.47 -9.93
N ILE A 342 14.99 -17.26 -9.38
CA ILE A 342 15.87 -16.11 -9.60
C ILE A 342 16.65 -15.85 -8.30
N PRO A 343 17.94 -16.19 -8.21
CA PRO A 343 18.73 -15.94 -7.01
C PRO A 343 19.01 -14.44 -6.83
N LYS A 344 18.58 -13.85 -5.70
CA LYS A 344 18.99 -12.50 -5.26
C LYS A 344 20.26 -12.63 -4.40
N LEU A 345 21.40 -12.25 -4.95
CA LEU A 345 22.64 -12.11 -4.17
C LEU A 345 22.77 -10.66 -3.74
N VAL A 346 22.42 -10.39 -2.49
CA VAL A 346 22.66 -9.11 -1.79
C VAL A 346 23.77 -9.35 -0.78
N GLN A 347 24.71 -8.41 -0.65
CA GLN A 347 25.72 -8.51 0.41
C GLN A 347 25.03 -8.47 1.77
N GLN A 348 25.41 -9.36 2.68
CA GLN A 348 24.90 -9.34 4.05
C GLN A 348 25.23 -8.00 4.70
N LEU A 349 24.23 -7.35 5.30
CA LEU A 349 24.43 -6.13 6.08
C LEU A 349 25.20 -6.49 7.36
N ASN A 350 26.15 -5.64 7.75
CA ASN A 350 26.77 -5.70 9.07
C ASN A 350 25.89 -4.97 10.11
N ASP A 351 26.17 -5.20 11.39
CA ASP A 351 25.36 -4.66 12.51
C ASP A 351 25.23 -3.12 12.51
N ASP A 352 26.24 -2.40 12.01
CA ASP A 352 26.23 -0.92 11.92
C ASP A 352 25.60 -0.37 10.62
N ASP A 353 25.32 -1.22 9.64
CA ASP A 353 24.83 -0.76 8.32
C ASP A 353 23.38 -0.22 8.38
N PRO A 354 22.42 -0.81 9.15
CA PRO A 354 21.07 -0.28 9.29
C PRO A 354 21.03 1.17 9.80
N ASP A 355 21.82 1.51 10.81
CA ASP A 355 21.84 2.86 11.40
C ASP A 355 22.32 3.91 10.40
N ARG A 356 23.39 3.61 9.65
CA ARG A 356 23.89 4.50 8.59
C ARG A 356 22.90 4.65 7.45
N ARG A 357 22.19 3.56 7.10
CA ARG A 357 21.12 3.60 6.10
C ARG A 357 19.96 4.47 6.56
N LEU A 358 19.56 4.38 7.83
CA LEU A 358 18.53 5.23 8.42
C LEU A 358 18.92 6.70 8.39
N GLN A 359 20.12 7.05 8.88
CA GLN A 359 20.61 8.43 8.89
C GLN A 359 20.58 9.06 7.50
N PHE A 360 21.03 8.33 6.48
CA PHE A 360 20.99 8.80 5.10
C PHE A 360 19.56 8.96 4.56
N CYS A 361 18.68 8.00 4.85
CA CYS A 361 17.29 8.05 4.41
C CYS A 361 16.52 9.20 5.08
N GLU A 362 16.70 9.42 6.37
CA GLU A 362 16.13 10.54 7.12
C GLU A 362 16.62 11.87 6.57
N TRP A 363 17.92 11.99 6.30
CA TRP A 363 18.51 13.18 5.68
C TRP A 363 17.87 13.50 4.31
N ILE A 364 17.68 12.50 3.44
CA ILE A 364 16.98 12.67 2.15
C ILE A 364 15.54 13.17 2.38
N GLN A 365 14.80 12.55 3.32
CA GLN A 365 13.42 12.93 3.61
C GLN A 365 13.32 14.37 4.12
N GLU A 366 14.23 14.78 5.01
CA GLU A 366 14.31 16.16 5.50
C GLU A 366 14.59 17.16 4.38
N MET A 367 15.54 16.86 3.48
CA MET A 367 15.90 17.76 2.39
C MET A 367 14.75 17.93 1.39
N VAL A 368 14.03 16.85 1.08
CA VAL A 368 12.83 16.91 0.22
C VAL A 368 11.71 17.76 0.84
N ILE A 369 11.57 17.75 2.17
CA ILE A 369 10.61 18.61 2.88
C ILE A 369 11.04 20.08 2.84
N ARG A 370 12.34 20.36 2.99
CA ARG A 370 12.89 21.73 3.02
C ARG A 370 12.90 22.38 1.65
N GLU A 371 13.29 21.63 0.61
CA GLU A 371 13.47 22.12 -0.75
C GLU A 371 12.62 21.32 -1.74
N PRO A 372 11.44 21.83 -2.14
CA PRO A 372 10.62 21.19 -3.16
C PRO A 372 11.39 21.05 -4.49
N GLY A 373 11.69 19.81 -4.89
CA GLY A 373 12.49 19.53 -6.08
C GLY A 373 13.95 19.14 -5.81
N PHE A 374 14.35 18.99 -4.54
CA PHE A 374 15.70 18.56 -4.13
C PHE A 374 16.20 17.31 -4.87
N MET A 375 15.34 16.32 -5.11
CA MET A 375 15.75 15.11 -5.85
C MET A 375 16.27 15.40 -7.27
N GLY A 376 15.87 16.53 -7.85
CA GLY A 376 16.34 16.96 -9.16
C GLY A 376 17.73 17.61 -9.15
N SER A 377 18.23 18.05 -7.99
CA SER A 377 19.58 18.60 -7.83
C SER A 377 20.64 17.52 -7.57
N ILE A 378 20.25 16.28 -7.27
CA ILE A 378 21.19 15.17 -7.06
C ILE A 378 21.56 14.51 -8.40
N ILE A 379 22.86 14.33 -8.60
CA ILE A 379 23.46 13.51 -9.65
C ILE A 379 23.93 12.22 -9.01
N TRP A 380 23.28 11.12 -9.36
CA TRP A 380 23.65 9.77 -8.94
C TRP A 380 24.75 9.24 -9.85
N SER A 381 25.78 8.59 -9.32
CA SER A 381 26.84 8.00 -10.15
C SER A 381 27.27 6.63 -9.65
N ASP A 382 27.73 5.81 -10.59
CA ASP A 382 28.17 4.45 -10.35
C ASP A 382 28.91 3.89 -11.58
N GLU A 383 29.60 2.77 -11.42
CA GLU A 383 30.28 2.02 -12.48
C GLU A 383 29.74 0.61 -12.66
N ALA A 384 29.59 0.19 -13.92
CA ALA A 384 29.27 -1.19 -14.26
C ALA A 384 30.26 -1.80 -15.25
N GLN A 385 30.61 -3.06 -15.01
CA GLN A 385 31.37 -3.86 -15.95
C GLN A 385 30.44 -4.60 -16.94
N PHE A 386 30.74 -4.48 -18.23
CA PHE A 386 30.10 -5.19 -19.35
C PHE A 386 31.11 -6.15 -19.99
N LYS A 387 30.88 -7.47 -19.88
CA LYS A 387 31.73 -8.51 -20.50
C LYS A 387 31.16 -8.98 -21.83
N LEU A 388 32.02 -9.42 -22.77
CA LEU A 388 31.61 -9.91 -24.10
C LEU A 388 30.75 -11.18 -24.08
N ASN A 389 30.97 -12.05 -23.10
CA ASN A 389 30.16 -13.25 -22.91
C ASN A 389 28.89 -13.00 -22.06
N GLY A 390 28.61 -11.75 -21.70
CA GLY A 390 27.43 -11.37 -20.94
C GLY A 390 27.28 -12.04 -19.57
N THR A 391 28.34 -12.60 -18.95
CA THR A 391 28.19 -13.19 -17.61
C THR A 391 28.00 -12.09 -16.57
N VAL A 392 26.87 -11.95 -15.88
CA VAL A 392 25.65 -12.76 -15.78
C VAL A 392 24.47 -11.80 -15.85
N ASN A 393 23.59 -11.99 -16.83
CA ASN A 393 22.24 -11.48 -16.69
C ASN A 393 21.55 -12.35 -15.60
N ARG A 394 21.38 -11.79 -14.38
CA ARG A 394 20.74 -12.49 -13.25
C ARG A 394 19.28 -12.85 -13.55
N HIS A 395 18.65 -12.18 -14.53
CA HIS A 395 17.35 -12.56 -15.08
C HIS A 395 17.42 -13.65 -16.16
N ASN A 396 18.60 -13.99 -16.68
CA ASN A 396 18.82 -15.17 -17.55
C ASN A 396 19.40 -16.39 -16.81
N CYS A 397 19.74 -16.28 -15.52
CA CYS A 397 19.99 -17.44 -14.66
C CYS A 397 18.65 -17.98 -14.13
N VAL A 398 17.76 -18.33 -15.06
CA VAL A 398 16.53 -19.06 -14.74
C VAL A 398 16.93 -20.52 -14.62
N TYR A 399 16.90 -21.03 -13.40
CA TYR A 399 17.02 -22.45 -13.16
C TYR A 399 15.63 -23.04 -13.13
N TRP A 400 15.41 -24.01 -14.01
CA TRP A 400 14.26 -24.88 -13.94
C TRP A 400 14.67 -26.13 -13.15
N GLY A 401 14.06 -26.33 -11.98
CA GLY A 401 14.23 -27.53 -11.16
C GLY A 401 12.97 -27.84 -10.35
N GLU A 402 12.83 -29.08 -9.90
CA GLU A 402 11.76 -29.47 -8.97
C GLU A 402 12.02 -28.92 -7.55
N GLU A 403 13.30 -28.85 -7.13
CA GLU A 403 13.77 -28.29 -5.85
C GLU A 403 14.84 -27.21 -6.08
N ASN A 404 15.07 -26.34 -5.08
CA ASN A 404 16.07 -25.27 -5.16
C ASN A 404 17.49 -25.87 -5.16
N PRO A 405 18.27 -25.73 -6.25
CA PRO A 405 19.46 -26.55 -6.42
C PRO A 405 20.71 -26.02 -5.70
N HIS A 406 20.64 -24.89 -4.97
CA HIS A 406 21.76 -24.30 -4.21
C HIS A 406 23.10 -24.24 -4.98
N ILE A 407 23.05 -23.95 -6.29
CA ILE A 407 24.22 -24.00 -7.18
C ILE A 407 25.02 -22.70 -7.08
N THR A 408 26.32 -22.84 -6.80
CA THR A 408 27.35 -21.81 -7.01
C THR A 408 27.95 -22.00 -8.41
N ILE A 409 27.87 -20.98 -9.27
CA ILE A 409 28.41 -21.04 -10.62
C ILE A 409 29.89 -20.62 -10.60
N GLU A 410 30.78 -21.54 -10.93
CA GLU A 410 32.13 -21.19 -11.37
C GLU A 410 32.15 -21.07 -12.90
N LYS A 411 32.43 -19.86 -13.42
CA LYS A 411 32.70 -19.63 -14.84
C LYS A 411 33.97 -18.81 -14.99
N ALA A 412 34.72 -19.12 -16.05
CA ALA A 412 36.05 -18.59 -16.35
C ALA A 412 36.17 -17.07 -16.10
N ILE A 413 37.09 -16.73 -15.19
CA ILE A 413 37.17 -15.42 -14.51
C ILE A 413 37.71 -14.31 -15.43
N ASN A 414 38.40 -14.64 -16.52
CA ASN A 414 39.09 -13.66 -17.38
C ASN A 414 38.58 -13.67 -18.82
N LEU A 415 37.52 -12.92 -19.09
CA LEU A 415 37.19 -12.46 -20.44
C LEU A 415 37.20 -10.93 -20.47
N PRO A 416 37.64 -10.32 -21.58
CA PRO A 416 37.74 -8.87 -21.69
C PRO A 416 36.34 -8.23 -21.57
N GLY A 417 36.30 -7.13 -20.82
CA GLY A 417 35.09 -6.37 -20.56
C GLY A 417 35.38 -4.87 -20.51
N ILE A 418 34.33 -4.08 -20.61
CA ILE A 418 34.36 -2.63 -20.57
C ILE A 418 33.82 -2.19 -19.21
N ASN A 419 34.60 -1.37 -18.50
CA ASN A 419 34.12 -0.68 -17.31
C ASN A 419 33.53 0.66 -17.76
N VAL A 420 32.26 0.88 -17.42
CA VAL A 420 31.48 2.03 -17.87
C VAL A 420 31.03 2.83 -16.66
N TRP A 421 31.23 4.14 -16.72
CA TRP A 421 30.69 5.10 -15.78
C TRP A 421 29.45 5.79 -16.37
N CYS A 422 28.42 5.98 -15.55
CA CYS A 422 27.29 6.85 -15.89
C CYS A 422 26.92 7.73 -14.70
N GLY A 423 26.36 8.90 -15.02
CA GLY A 423 25.65 9.75 -14.08
C GLY A 423 24.16 9.80 -14.45
N LEU A 424 23.28 9.80 -13.47
CA LEU A 424 21.83 9.86 -13.66
C LEU A 424 21.26 11.01 -12.85
N SER A 425 20.51 11.89 -13.51
CA SER A 425 19.77 12.96 -12.88
C SER A 425 18.37 13.13 -13.50
N SER A 426 17.52 13.91 -12.85
CA SER A 426 16.22 14.30 -13.40
C SER A 426 16.33 15.14 -14.68
N ARG A 427 17.51 15.75 -14.96
CA ARG A 427 17.79 16.59 -16.13
C ARG A 427 18.32 15.80 -17.32
N GLY A 428 18.80 14.58 -17.10
CA GLY A 428 19.40 13.77 -18.14
C GLY A 428 20.43 12.78 -17.61
N LEU A 429 20.88 11.91 -18.52
CA LEU A 429 21.96 10.97 -18.30
C LEU A 429 23.30 11.64 -18.68
N ILE A 430 24.30 11.50 -17.81
CA ILE A 430 25.66 11.99 -18.02
C ILE A 430 26.55 10.80 -18.39
N GLY A 431 27.32 10.94 -19.46
CA GLY A 431 28.03 9.82 -20.08
C GLY A 431 27.17 9.07 -21.10
N PRO A 432 27.42 7.78 -21.37
CA PRO A 432 28.38 6.89 -20.70
C PRO A 432 29.84 7.23 -20.99
N PHE A 433 30.73 7.03 -20.02
CA PHE A 433 32.19 7.11 -20.19
C PHE A 433 32.85 5.74 -20.00
N ARG A 434 33.87 5.45 -20.81
CA ARG A 434 34.59 4.17 -20.79
C ARG A 434 35.92 4.33 -20.05
N PHE A 435 36.20 3.42 -19.13
CA PHE A 435 37.54 3.25 -18.58
C PHE A 435 38.38 2.29 -19.43
N GLU A 436 39.62 2.67 -19.69
CA GLU A 436 40.63 1.78 -20.24
C GLU A 436 41.32 1.01 -19.10
N GLY A 437 40.82 -0.18 -18.79
CA GLY A 437 41.36 -1.06 -17.75
C GLY A 437 40.71 -0.91 -16.37
N THR A 438 41.47 -1.20 -15.32
CA THR A 438 41.00 -1.19 -13.93
C THR A 438 40.83 0.24 -13.43
N VAL A 439 39.71 0.51 -12.74
CA VAL A 439 39.45 1.80 -12.11
C VAL A 439 40.40 1.97 -10.91
N THR A 440 41.31 2.92 -11.01
CA THR A 440 42.21 3.36 -9.93
C THR A 440 41.81 4.76 -9.48
N GLY A 441 42.20 5.19 -8.27
CA GLY A 441 41.88 6.54 -7.80
C GLY A 441 42.41 7.64 -8.72
N ILE A 442 43.55 7.43 -9.36
CA ILE A 442 44.15 8.40 -10.31
C ILE A 442 43.35 8.45 -11.60
N ASN A 443 43.06 7.30 -12.23
CA ASN A 443 42.30 7.27 -13.48
C ASN A 443 40.86 7.76 -13.28
N TYR A 444 40.28 7.48 -12.11
CA TYR A 444 38.98 8.02 -11.71
C TYR A 444 39.03 9.55 -11.58
N LEU A 445 40.05 10.09 -10.90
CA LEU A 445 40.25 11.55 -10.79
C LEU A 445 40.42 12.23 -12.16
N THR A 446 41.23 11.65 -13.05
CA THR A 446 41.40 12.16 -14.41
C THR A 446 40.07 12.16 -15.17
N MET A 447 39.30 11.08 -15.09
CA MET A 447 37.97 11.00 -15.71
C MET A 447 36.99 12.03 -15.11
N LEU A 448 37.04 12.24 -13.79
CA LEU A 448 36.23 13.24 -13.10
C LEU A 448 36.51 14.64 -13.65
N ALA A 449 37.78 15.01 -13.73
CA ALA A 449 38.21 16.34 -14.12
C ALA A 449 38.04 16.61 -15.63
N ASP A 450 38.40 15.65 -16.47
CA ASP A 450 38.51 15.88 -17.92
C ASP A 450 37.21 15.60 -18.68
N SER A 451 36.32 14.75 -18.14
CA SER A 451 35.13 14.27 -18.86
C SER A 451 33.83 14.46 -18.07
N ILE A 452 33.77 13.98 -16.83
CA ILE A 452 32.52 13.93 -16.05
C ILE A 452 32.07 15.33 -15.64
N PHE A 453 32.91 16.11 -14.95
CA PHE A 453 32.54 17.45 -14.48
C PHE A 453 32.25 18.41 -15.64
N PRO A 454 33.01 18.41 -16.74
CA PRO A 454 32.64 19.17 -17.94
C PRO A 454 31.26 18.79 -18.48
N ALA A 455 30.91 17.51 -18.54
CA ALA A 455 29.59 17.05 -18.99
C ALA A 455 28.47 17.42 -18.01
N ILE A 456 28.73 17.37 -16.70
CA ILE A 456 27.79 17.84 -15.66
C ILE A 456 27.54 19.34 -15.84
N ARG A 457 28.60 20.14 -15.95
CA ARG A 457 28.50 21.60 -16.14
C ARG A 457 27.78 21.96 -17.44
N ALA A 458 27.93 21.16 -18.50
CA ALA A 458 27.15 21.35 -19.73
C ALA A 458 25.64 21.13 -19.52
N LEU A 459 25.25 20.22 -18.61
CA LEU A 459 23.85 19.91 -18.32
C LEU A 459 23.22 20.84 -17.27
N TYR A 460 24.00 21.24 -16.27
CA TYR A 460 23.53 22.05 -15.13
C TYR A 460 23.83 23.55 -15.29
N GLY A 461 24.74 23.94 -16.19
CA GLY A 461 25.16 25.33 -16.34
C GLY A 461 25.78 25.86 -15.05
N ASN A 462 25.16 26.90 -14.49
CA ASN A 462 25.56 27.53 -13.23
C ASN A 462 24.70 27.08 -12.04
N ASP A 463 23.79 26.12 -12.24
CA ASP A 463 22.93 25.63 -11.16
C ASP A 463 23.74 24.72 -10.21
N ASP A 464 23.50 24.88 -8.91
CA ASP A 464 24.08 24.03 -7.89
C ASP A 464 23.55 22.58 -7.99
N PHE A 465 24.41 21.62 -7.65
CA PHE A 465 24.07 20.20 -7.68
C PHE A 465 24.80 19.42 -6.59
N TYR A 466 24.20 18.31 -6.17
CA TYR A 466 24.83 17.35 -5.28
C TYR A 466 25.38 16.18 -6.09
N PHE A 467 26.68 15.88 -5.95
CA PHE A 467 27.28 14.73 -6.61
C PHE A 467 27.35 13.53 -5.67
N GLN A 468 26.69 12.43 -6.02
CA GLN A 468 26.74 11.18 -5.25
C GLN A 468 27.72 10.19 -5.88
N GLN A 469 28.55 9.56 -5.04
CA GLN A 469 29.40 8.42 -5.39
C GLN A 469 29.39 7.38 -4.27
N ASP A 470 29.67 6.12 -4.61
CA ASP A 470 29.65 5.01 -3.65
C ASP A 470 30.93 4.97 -2.77
N GLY A 471 31.03 3.95 -1.92
CA GLY A 471 32.16 3.75 -1.01
C GLY A 471 33.35 2.96 -1.57
N ALA A 472 33.45 2.74 -2.89
CA ALA A 472 34.49 1.93 -3.51
C ALA A 472 35.91 2.51 -3.25
N PRO A 473 36.96 1.66 -3.21
CA PRO A 473 38.32 2.12 -2.91
C PRO A 473 38.85 3.27 -3.81
N PRO A 474 38.57 3.31 -5.13
CA PRO A 474 38.98 4.45 -5.98
C PRO A 474 38.33 5.78 -5.58
N HIS A 475 37.07 5.76 -5.13
CA HIS A 475 36.31 6.96 -4.76
C HIS A 475 36.75 7.53 -3.41
N TYR A 476 37.26 6.65 -2.56
CA TYR A 476 37.80 7.00 -1.25
C TYR A 476 39.24 7.56 -1.29
N HIS A 477 39.89 7.56 -2.47
CA HIS A 477 41.25 8.07 -2.62
C HIS A 477 41.36 9.54 -2.17
N ARG A 478 42.45 9.88 -1.47
CA ARG A 478 42.62 11.21 -0.85
C ARG A 478 42.48 12.33 -1.88
N ASP A 479 43.11 12.17 -3.03
CA ASP A 479 43.17 13.23 -4.05
C ASP A 479 41.81 13.40 -4.76
N VAL A 480 41.01 12.33 -4.86
CA VAL A 480 39.62 12.39 -5.35
C VAL A 480 38.76 13.21 -4.39
N ARG A 481 38.84 12.94 -3.08
CA ARG A 481 38.09 13.70 -2.07
C ARG A 481 38.52 15.16 -2.01
N ALA A 482 39.82 15.43 -2.05
CA ALA A 482 40.35 16.79 -2.10
C ALA A 482 39.84 17.55 -3.33
N TYR A 483 39.77 16.89 -4.49
CA TYR A 483 39.19 17.48 -5.69
C TYR A 483 37.70 17.81 -5.54
N LEU A 484 36.91 16.90 -4.97
CA LEU A 484 35.47 17.12 -4.73
C LEU A 484 35.23 18.23 -3.71
N ASP A 485 35.98 18.26 -2.61
CA ASP A 485 35.90 19.32 -1.60
C ASP A 485 36.22 20.69 -2.19
N GLN A 486 37.21 20.76 -3.09
CA GLN A 486 37.60 22.00 -3.76
C GLN A 486 36.57 22.46 -4.82
N ASN A 487 35.87 21.54 -5.48
CA ASN A 487 34.99 21.86 -6.61
C ASN A 487 33.50 21.95 -6.25
N LEU A 488 33.05 21.33 -5.14
CA LEU A 488 31.63 21.21 -4.81
C LEU A 488 31.24 21.86 -3.47
N SER A 489 32.14 22.57 -2.78
CA SER A 489 31.80 23.38 -1.58
C SER A 489 30.93 22.66 -0.53
N GLY A 490 31.15 21.36 -0.31
CA GLY A 490 30.35 20.55 0.61
C GLY A 490 29.12 19.84 0.01
N GLN A 491 28.85 20.01 -1.27
CA GLN A 491 27.71 19.42 -2.00
C GLN A 491 28.08 18.10 -2.69
N TRP A 492 28.66 17.17 -1.92
CA TRP A 492 28.87 15.81 -2.41
C TRP A 492 28.56 14.75 -1.35
N ILE A 493 28.06 13.62 -1.83
CA ILE A 493 27.53 12.50 -1.03
C ILE A 493 28.45 11.30 -1.28
N GLY A 494 29.06 10.77 -0.23
CA GLY A 494 29.98 9.65 -0.37
C GLY A 494 30.67 9.28 0.93
N ARG A 495 31.48 8.22 0.91
CA ARG A 495 32.14 7.71 2.11
C ARG A 495 33.15 8.73 2.66
N ARG A 496 32.95 9.16 3.93
CA ARG A 496 33.69 10.25 4.59
C ARG A 496 33.66 11.58 3.81
N GLY A 497 32.55 11.85 3.13
CA GLY A 497 32.26 13.18 2.59
C GLY A 497 31.45 14.04 3.57
N PRO A 498 31.06 15.25 3.15
CA PRO A 498 30.16 16.14 3.89
C PRO A 498 28.83 15.46 4.24
N ILE A 499 28.33 14.62 3.34
CA ILE A 499 27.15 13.77 3.55
C ILE A 499 27.57 12.31 3.33
N GLU A 500 27.38 11.48 4.34
CA GLU A 500 27.85 10.09 4.30
C GLU A 500 26.85 9.19 3.55
N PHE A 501 27.33 8.54 2.48
CA PHE A 501 26.55 7.52 1.77
C PHE A 501 26.68 6.16 2.48
N PRO A 502 25.57 5.42 2.72
CA PRO A 502 25.62 4.16 3.44
C PRO A 502 26.28 3.06 2.61
N ALA A 503 27.11 2.25 3.25
CA ALA A 503 27.73 1.10 2.61
C ALA A 503 26.66 0.08 2.16
N ARG A 504 26.97 -0.70 1.12
CA ARG A 504 26.17 -1.87 0.66
C ARG A 504 24.68 -1.56 0.42
N SER A 505 24.41 -0.38 -0.14
CA SER A 505 23.04 0.10 -0.36
C SER A 505 22.69 0.31 -1.84
N PRO A 506 22.84 -0.72 -2.69
CA PRO A 506 22.51 -0.62 -4.12
C PRO A 506 21.01 -0.39 -4.36
N ASP A 507 20.17 -0.70 -3.38
CA ASP A 507 18.73 -0.47 -3.40
C ASP A 507 18.34 1.02 -3.25
N LEU A 508 19.30 1.87 -2.89
CA LEU A 508 19.16 3.33 -2.77
C LEU A 508 19.81 4.11 -3.92
N THR A 509 20.48 3.44 -4.86
CA THR A 509 21.12 4.06 -6.04
C THR A 509 20.32 3.76 -7.32
N PRO A 510 19.81 4.79 -8.03
CA PRO A 510 19.11 4.64 -9.32
C PRO A 510 19.87 3.86 -10.38
N LEU A 511 21.20 3.91 -10.36
CA LEU A 511 22.01 3.19 -11.32
C LEU A 511 21.93 1.68 -11.13
N ASP A 512 21.99 1.22 -9.88
CA ASP A 512 21.95 -0.17 -9.49
C ASP A 512 20.55 -0.79 -9.67
N PHE A 513 19.51 -0.14 -9.12
CA PHE A 513 18.17 -0.73 -9.14
C PHE A 513 17.44 -0.55 -10.47
N PHE A 514 17.92 0.33 -11.37
CA PHE A 514 17.25 0.63 -12.64
C PHE A 514 18.18 0.66 -13.85
N LEU A 515 19.18 1.56 -13.88
CA LEU A 515 19.93 1.86 -15.12
C LEU A 515 20.68 0.63 -15.64
N TRP A 516 21.51 0.01 -14.80
CA TRP A 516 22.37 -1.08 -15.23
C TRP A 516 21.60 -2.32 -15.63
N GLY A 517 20.50 -2.62 -14.95
CA GLY A 517 19.58 -3.69 -15.37
C GLY A 517 19.03 -3.43 -16.77
N THR A 518 18.48 -2.23 -16.98
CA THR A 518 17.88 -1.81 -18.25
C THR A 518 18.89 -1.82 -19.40
N VAL A 519 20.06 -1.20 -19.20
CA VAL A 519 21.10 -1.11 -20.24
C VAL A 519 21.65 -2.50 -20.57
N LYS A 520 21.95 -3.34 -19.57
CA LYS A 520 22.43 -4.70 -19.82
C LYS A 520 21.40 -5.53 -20.58
N ASP A 521 20.13 -5.41 -20.23
CA ASP A 521 19.07 -6.17 -20.91
C ASP A 521 18.95 -5.80 -22.39
N GLU A 522 19.00 -4.51 -22.75
CA GLU A 522 18.93 -4.09 -24.15
C GLU A 522 20.21 -4.38 -24.94
N VAL A 523 21.38 -4.09 -24.36
CA VAL A 523 22.69 -4.32 -25.01
C VAL A 523 22.88 -5.82 -25.30
N TYR A 524 22.56 -6.69 -24.34
CA TYR A 524 22.76 -8.13 -24.54
C TYR A 524 21.68 -8.81 -25.39
N LYS A 525 20.50 -8.19 -25.59
CA LYS A 525 19.54 -8.63 -26.61
C LYS A 525 20.14 -8.55 -28.02
N ARG A 526 20.96 -7.54 -28.28
CA ARG A 526 21.59 -7.25 -29.58
C ARG A 526 22.84 -8.12 -29.85
N LYS A 527 23.34 -8.84 -28.82
CA LYS A 527 24.45 -9.81 -28.89
C LYS A 527 25.72 -9.26 -29.57
N PRO A 528 26.36 -8.24 -28.96
CA PRO A 528 27.58 -7.65 -29.50
C PRO A 528 28.70 -8.70 -29.59
N ARG A 529 29.45 -8.69 -30.71
CA ARG A 529 30.46 -9.71 -31.02
C ARG A 529 31.90 -9.29 -30.67
N ASN A 530 32.14 -8.01 -30.42
CA ASN A 530 33.43 -7.45 -30.01
C ASN A 530 33.22 -6.22 -29.12
N LEU A 531 34.31 -5.70 -28.54
CA LEU A 531 34.26 -4.60 -27.58
C LEU A 531 33.76 -3.29 -28.21
N ASP A 532 34.08 -3.03 -29.48
CA ASP A 532 33.68 -1.77 -30.13
C ASP A 532 32.18 -1.75 -30.43
N ILE A 533 31.62 -2.87 -30.90
CA ILE A 533 30.17 -3.03 -31.05
C ILE A 533 29.50 -2.95 -29.69
N LEU A 534 30.06 -3.61 -28.66
CA LEU A 534 29.53 -3.53 -27.29
C LEU A 534 29.47 -2.08 -26.79
N TRP A 535 30.52 -1.30 -27.03
CA TRP A 535 30.57 0.11 -26.65
C TRP A 535 29.54 0.96 -27.41
N ASN A 536 29.45 0.79 -28.73
CA ASN A 536 28.50 1.52 -29.56
C ASN A 536 27.04 1.23 -29.15
N GLU A 537 26.75 -0.02 -28.79
CA GLU A 537 25.42 -0.42 -28.32
C GLU A 537 25.10 0.17 -26.94
N ILE A 538 26.06 0.21 -26.02
CA ILE A 538 25.88 0.88 -24.71
C ILE A 538 25.55 2.35 -24.93
N GLN A 539 26.30 3.04 -25.80
CA GLN A 539 26.04 4.44 -26.14
C GLN A 539 24.66 4.63 -26.79
N ALA A 540 24.24 3.74 -27.69
CA ALA A 540 22.95 3.81 -28.33
C ALA A 540 21.80 3.66 -27.33
N VAL A 541 21.85 2.62 -26.49
CA VAL A 541 20.81 2.35 -25.47
C VAL A 541 20.72 3.49 -24.47
N CYS A 542 21.86 4.02 -23.99
CA CYS A 542 21.86 5.16 -23.07
C CYS A 542 21.18 6.40 -23.68
N ARG A 543 21.34 6.64 -24.99
CA ARG A 543 20.67 7.76 -25.69
C ARG A 543 19.17 7.55 -25.91
N GLU A 544 18.69 6.31 -25.92
CA GLU A 544 17.28 5.98 -26.09
C GLU A 544 16.46 6.16 -24.80
N ILE A 545 17.11 6.27 -23.63
CA ILE A 545 16.42 6.46 -22.35
C ILE A 545 15.80 7.86 -22.30
N SER A 546 14.47 7.92 -22.19
CA SER A 546 13.76 9.20 -22.16
C SER A 546 13.88 9.92 -20.82
N LEU A 547 13.80 11.25 -20.87
CA LEU A 547 13.87 12.12 -19.69
C LEU A 547 12.79 11.78 -18.65
N ASP A 548 11.57 11.48 -19.10
CA ASP A 548 10.46 11.09 -18.21
C ASP A 548 10.77 9.84 -17.38
N VAL A 549 11.53 8.89 -17.94
CA VAL A 549 11.96 7.69 -17.21
C VAL A 549 12.95 8.06 -16.12
N LEU A 550 13.88 8.99 -16.41
CA LEU A 550 14.87 9.46 -15.44
C LEU A 550 14.21 10.24 -14.30
N ILE A 551 13.25 11.13 -14.59
CA ILE A 551 12.48 11.87 -13.58
C ILE A 551 11.79 10.90 -12.62
N ARG A 552 10.99 9.96 -13.15
CA ARG A 552 10.31 8.95 -12.32
C ARG A 552 11.28 8.10 -11.53
N CYS A 553 12.44 7.76 -12.10
CA CYS A 553 13.47 7.00 -11.42
C CYS A 553 14.04 7.77 -10.21
N THR A 554 14.37 9.06 -10.39
CA THR A 554 14.83 9.92 -9.29
C THR A 554 13.76 10.13 -8.22
N GLU A 555 12.50 10.31 -8.59
CA GLU A 555 11.39 10.42 -7.63
C GLU A 555 11.18 9.13 -6.84
N SER A 556 11.40 7.96 -7.47
CA SER A 556 11.25 6.67 -6.81
C SER A 556 12.23 6.46 -5.65
N VAL A 557 13.37 7.18 -5.63
CA VAL A 557 14.33 7.14 -4.53
C VAL A 557 13.67 7.62 -3.23
N VAL A 558 12.77 8.60 -3.27
CA VAL A 558 12.05 9.10 -2.08
C VAL A 558 11.17 8.01 -1.47
N THR A 559 10.49 7.24 -2.33
CA THR A 559 9.69 6.10 -1.85
C THR A 559 10.58 5.00 -1.29
N ARG A 560 11.75 4.76 -1.91
CA ARG A 560 12.73 3.75 -1.44
C ARG A 560 13.35 4.12 -0.10
N THR A 561 13.68 5.39 0.12
CA THR A 561 14.20 5.84 1.42
C THR A 561 13.13 5.73 2.51
N GLN A 562 11.86 6.01 2.20
CA GLN A 562 10.75 5.76 3.14
C GLN A 562 10.61 4.27 3.48
N ASN A 563 10.66 3.39 2.47
CA ASN A 563 10.61 1.94 2.70
C ASN A 563 11.81 1.45 3.54
N CYS A 564 12.99 2.04 3.36
CA CYS A 564 14.15 1.75 4.18
C CYS A 564 13.96 2.20 5.64
N ILE A 565 13.31 3.34 5.88
CA ILE A 565 12.94 3.82 7.21
C ILE A 565 11.92 2.88 7.87
N ASP A 566 10.87 2.52 7.13
CA ASP A 566 9.81 1.61 7.61
C ASP A 566 10.36 0.22 7.95
N ALA A 567 11.44 -0.20 7.26
CA ALA A 567 12.18 -1.43 7.53
C ALA A 567 13.30 -1.27 8.58
N ALA A 568 13.37 -0.14 9.29
CA ALA A 568 14.39 0.16 10.30
C ALA A 568 15.83 -0.03 9.77
N GLY A 569 16.10 0.39 8.53
CA GLY A 569 17.42 0.31 7.91
C GLY A 569 17.77 -1.06 7.31
N HIS A 570 16.93 -2.08 7.51
CA HIS A 570 17.13 -3.41 6.94
C HIS A 570 16.75 -3.49 5.45
N GLN A 571 17.06 -4.64 4.83
CA GLN A 571 16.65 -4.94 3.47
C GLN A 571 15.12 -4.98 3.37
N PHE A 572 14.55 -4.37 2.33
CA PHE A 572 13.11 -4.32 2.09
C PHE A 572 12.72 -4.92 0.74
N GLU A 573 11.50 -5.44 0.67
CA GLU A 573 10.95 -5.95 -0.59
C GLU A 573 10.52 -4.80 -1.49
N GLN A 574 11.00 -4.84 -2.74
CA GLN A 574 10.59 -3.90 -3.79
C GLN A 574 9.29 -4.45 -4.41
N TYR A 575 8.16 -3.82 -4.11
CA TYR A 575 6.85 -4.12 -4.70
C TYR A 575 6.63 -3.36 -6.01
#